data_AF-H2T664-F1
#
_entry.id   AF-H2T664-F1
#
_cell.length_a   1.000
_cell.length_b   1.000
_cell.length_c   1.000
_cell.angle_alpha   90.00
_cell.angle_beta   90.00
_cell.angle_gamma   90.00
#
_symmetry.space_group_name_H-M   'P 1'
#
loop_
_entity.id
_entity.type
_entity.pdbx_description
1 polymer ?
#
loop_
_entity_poly.entity_id
_entity_poly.type
_entity_poly.pdbx_seq_one_letter_code
_entity_poly.pdbx_strand_id
1 'polypeptide(L)'
;MARTKQTARKSTGGKAPRKQLATKAARKSAPATGGVKKPHRYRPGTVALREIRRYQKSTELLIRKLPFQRLVREIAQDFKTDLRFQSSADGGQVYGSPCANSFRVVPLPQQSMNTTDWKLKTSS
;
A
#
# COMPACT_ATOMS: atom_id res chain seq x y z
N MET A 1 35.79 6.05 40.78
CA MET A 1 36.02 6.19 39.32
C MET A 1 36.42 4.83 38.77
N ALA A 2 35.59 4.22 37.92
CA ALA A 2 35.78 2.84 37.46
C ALA A 2 36.62 2.78 36.18
N ARG A 3 37.70 2.00 36.22
CA ARG A 3 38.60 1.72 35.09
C ARG A 3 37.87 0.92 34.01
N THR A 4 37.58 1.54 32.87
CA THR A 4 36.97 0.86 31.73
C THR A 4 37.99 -0.04 31.04
N LYS A 5 37.73 -1.35 31.01
CA LYS A 5 38.50 -2.28 30.18
C LYS A 5 38.08 -2.08 28.73
N GLN A 6 38.98 -1.57 27.89
CA GLN A 6 38.80 -1.54 26.44
C GLN A 6 38.94 -2.96 25.91
N THR A 7 37.82 -3.63 25.61
CA THR A 7 37.87 -4.88 24.85
C THR A 7 37.99 -4.55 23.36
N ALA A 8 39.03 -5.06 22.70
CA ALA A 8 39.21 -4.94 21.27
C ALA A 8 37.94 -5.41 20.52
N ARG A 9 37.30 -4.51 19.77
CA ARG A 9 36.29 -4.89 18.80
C ARG A 9 37.00 -5.44 17.56
N LYS A 10 36.61 -6.63 17.10
CA LYS A 10 37.08 -7.22 15.85
C LYS A 10 36.68 -6.29 14.69
N SER A 11 37.65 -5.59 14.11
CA SER A 11 37.47 -4.85 12.87
C SER A 11 37.59 -5.81 11.69
N THR A 12 36.51 -6.48 11.32
CA THR A 12 36.41 -7.06 9.96
C THR A 12 36.01 -5.94 9.00
N GLY A 13 36.97 -5.07 8.71
CA GLY A 13 36.93 -4.14 7.60
C GLY A 13 37.61 -4.75 6.38
N GLY A 14 36.94 -4.72 5.24
CA GLY A 14 37.56 -4.87 3.93
C GLY A 14 37.85 -6.30 3.49
N LYS A 15 36.96 -6.86 2.66
CA LYS A 15 37.25 -8.05 1.86
C LYS A 15 38.31 -7.68 0.81
N ALA A 16 39.46 -8.35 0.81
CA ALA A 16 40.55 -8.08 -0.14
C ALA A 16 40.13 -8.33 -1.61
N PRO A 17 40.68 -7.60 -2.60
CA PRO A 17 40.30 -7.77 -4.00
C PRO A 17 40.98 -9.01 -4.58
N ARG A 18 40.24 -10.12 -4.68
CA ARG A 18 40.73 -11.36 -5.32
C ARG A 18 40.44 -11.33 -6.81
N LYS A 19 41.49 -11.30 -7.66
CA LYS A 19 41.39 -11.48 -9.12
C LYS A 19 41.25 -12.98 -9.46
N GLN A 20 40.20 -13.29 -10.23
CA GLN A 20 39.92 -14.47 -11.07
C GLN A 20 39.83 -15.85 -10.33
N LEU A 21 39.00 -16.85 -10.67
CA LEU A 21 38.23 -17.25 -11.84
C LEU A 21 36.83 -17.75 -11.42
N ALA A 22 35.92 -17.87 -12.39
CA ALA A 22 34.50 -18.25 -12.25
C ALA A 22 34.16 -19.17 -11.06
N THR A 23 33.35 -18.66 -10.14
CA THR A 23 32.68 -19.48 -9.12
C THR A 23 31.18 -19.45 -9.37
N LYS A 24 30.69 -20.63 -9.77
CA LYS A 24 29.30 -21.08 -9.82
C LYS A 24 28.45 -20.35 -8.78
N ALA A 25 27.41 -19.65 -9.23
CA ALA A 25 26.47 -18.95 -8.36
C ALA A 25 25.67 -19.97 -7.51
N ALA A 26 26.25 -20.37 -6.38
CA ALA A 26 25.52 -20.99 -5.28
C ALA A 26 24.64 -19.89 -4.67
N ARG A 27 23.42 -19.73 -5.24
CA ARG A 27 22.35 -18.97 -4.60
C ARG A 27 22.18 -19.55 -3.20
N LYS A 28 22.19 -18.68 -2.19
CA LYS A 28 22.05 -19.01 -0.76
C LYS A 28 20.96 -20.07 -0.53
N SER A 29 21.37 -21.33 -0.42
CA SER A 29 20.55 -22.42 0.08
C SER A 29 20.85 -22.58 1.57
N ALA A 30 19.85 -22.27 2.39
CA ALA A 30 19.70 -22.54 3.82
C ALA A 30 20.81 -22.03 4.78
N PRO A 31 20.45 -21.32 5.87
CA PRO A 31 21.33 -21.30 7.04
C PRO A 31 21.40 -22.72 7.61
N ALA A 32 22.56 -23.36 7.49
CA ALA A 32 22.89 -24.50 8.33
C ALA A 32 22.88 -24.03 9.79
N THR A 33 22.17 -24.77 10.66
CA THR A 33 22.00 -24.54 12.11
C THR A 33 21.22 -23.28 12.53
N GLY A 34 19.99 -23.50 13.01
CA GLY A 34 19.13 -22.50 13.66
C GLY A 34 17.83 -22.28 12.90
N GLY A 35 16.70 -22.72 13.48
CA GLY A 35 15.39 -22.88 12.84
C GLY A 35 14.98 -21.82 11.81
N VAL A 36 14.38 -22.29 10.72
CA VAL A 36 13.81 -21.46 9.65
C VAL A 36 12.98 -20.33 10.27
N LYS A 37 13.40 -19.07 10.04
CA LYS A 37 12.60 -17.91 10.47
C LYS A 37 11.20 -18.07 9.90
N LYS A 38 10.19 -18.04 10.77
CA LYS A 38 8.78 -18.11 10.36
C LYS A 38 8.54 -17.07 9.26
N PRO A 39 7.80 -17.43 8.17
CA PRO A 39 7.44 -16.47 7.15
C PRO A 39 6.80 -15.24 7.78
N HIS A 40 7.30 -14.05 7.42
CA HIS A 40 6.76 -12.82 7.95
C HIS A 40 5.34 -12.61 7.43
N ARG A 41 4.36 -12.65 8.34
CA ARG A 41 2.96 -12.34 8.06
C ARG A 41 2.63 -10.93 8.54
N TYR A 42 2.10 -10.11 7.65
CA TYR A 42 1.64 -8.77 7.99
C TYR A 42 0.42 -8.81 8.92
N ARG A 43 0.26 -7.79 9.76
CA ARG A 43 -0.96 -7.59 10.56
C ARG A 43 -2.14 -7.33 9.63
N PRO A 44 -3.36 -7.80 9.98
CA PRO A 44 -4.56 -7.47 9.22
C PRO A 44 -4.66 -5.94 9.03
N GLY A 45 -5.12 -5.49 7.87
CA GLY A 45 -5.19 -4.08 7.49
C GLY A 45 -3.90 -3.48 6.91
N THR A 46 -2.71 -4.05 7.18
CA THR A 46 -1.44 -3.49 6.67
C THR A 46 -1.34 -3.57 5.14
N VAL A 47 -1.80 -4.69 4.56
CA VAL A 47 -1.80 -4.90 3.11
C VAL A 47 -2.89 -4.05 2.45
N ALA A 48 -4.08 -4.02 3.04
CA ALA A 48 -5.20 -3.21 2.55
C ALA A 48 -4.85 -1.71 2.46
N LEU A 49 -4.23 -1.13 3.50
CA LEU A 49 -3.80 0.28 3.47
C LEU A 49 -2.73 0.55 2.41
N ARG A 50 -1.88 -0.42 2.10
CA ARG A 50 -0.87 -0.31 1.05
C ARG A 50 -1.53 -0.32 -0.34
N GLU A 51 -2.51 -1.19 -0.54
CA GLU A 51 -3.28 -1.29 -1.79
C GLU A 51 -4.12 -0.03 -2.03
N ILE A 52 -4.81 0.49 -1.01
CA ILE A 52 -5.56 1.76 -1.09
C ILE A 52 -4.66 2.90 -1.55
N ARG A 53 -3.48 3.06 -0.93
CA ARG A 53 -2.50 4.10 -1.32
C ARG A 53 -1.97 3.90 -2.74
N ARG A 54 -1.79 2.64 -3.18
CA ARG A 54 -1.34 2.32 -4.54
C ARG A 54 -2.39 2.73 -5.57
N TYR A 55 -3.63 2.29 -5.43
CA TYR A 55 -4.71 2.57 -6.38
C TYR A 55 -5.18 4.02 -6.38
N GLN A 56 -5.03 4.75 -5.28
CA GLN A 56 -5.30 6.19 -5.28
C GLN A 56 -4.19 7.00 -5.96
N LYS A 57 -2.98 6.44 -6.08
CA LYS A 57 -1.84 7.10 -6.74
C LYS A 57 -1.76 6.79 -8.24
N SER A 58 -2.19 5.62 -8.66
CA SER A 58 -2.17 5.18 -10.06
C SER A 58 -3.58 4.98 -10.60
N THR A 59 -3.80 5.30 -11.87
CA THR A 59 -5.10 5.13 -12.55
C THR A 59 -5.18 3.82 -13.36
N GLU A 60 -4.55 2.74 -12.88
CA GLU A 60 -4.64 1.44 -13.56
C GLU A 60 -6.05 0.83 -13.42
N LEU A 61 -6.53 0.16 -14.46
CA LEU A 61 -7.80 -0.53 -14.42
C LEU A 61 -7.72 -1.69 -13.43
N LEU A 62 -8.65 -1.70 -12.46
CA LEU A 62 -8.72 -2.76 -11.45
C LEU A 62 -9.22 -4.09 -12.04
N ILE A 63 -9.99 -4.02 -13.13
CA ILE A 63 -10.52 -5.18 -13.85
C ILE A 63 -9.73 -5.35 -15.15
N ARG A 64 -9.36 -6.60 -15.46
CA ARG A 64 -8.65 -6.92 -16.71
C ARG A 64 -9.53 -6.56 -17.92
N LYS A 65 -8.92 -5.96 -18.94
CA LYS A 65 -9.62 -5.50 -20.16
C LYS A 65 -10.35 -6.63 -20.91
N LEU A 66 -9.70 -7.79 -21.09
CA LEU A 66 -10.24 -8.89 -21.90
C LEU A 66 -11.51 -9.55 -21.35
N PRO A 67 -11.59 -9.99 -20.07
CA PRO A 67 -12.82 -10.57 -19.55
C PRO A 67 -13.97 -9.56 -19.50
N PHE A 68 -13.69 -8.29 -19.16
CA PHE A 68 -14.70 -7.24 -19.21
C PHE A 68 -15.23 -7.00 -20.62
N GLN A 69 -14.35 -6.98 -21.62
CA GLN A 69 -14.73 -6.87 -23.02
C GLN A 69 -15.61 -8.03 -23.50
N ARG A 70 -15.34 -9.27 -23.03
CA ARG A 70 -16.19 -10.44 -23.37
C ARG A 70 -17.59 -10.28 -22.81
N LEU A 71 -17.71 -9.87 -21.54
CA LEU A 71 -19.01 -9.64 -20.90
C LEU A 71 -19.81 -8.54 -21.61
N VAL A 72 -19.17 -7.43 -21.99
CA VAL A 72 -19.84 -6.36 -22.75
C VAL A 72 -20.37 -6.87 -24.10
N ARG A 73 -19.63 -7.76 -24.76
CA ARG A 73 -20.07 -8.35 -26.05
C ARG A 73 -21.20 -9.36 -25.87
N GLU A 74 -21.15 -10.17 -24.81
CA GLU A 74 -22.21 -11.12 -24.46
C GLU A 74 -23.54 -10.40 -24.27
N ILE A 75 -23.56 -9.39 -23.40
CA ILE A 75 -24.76 -8.59 -23.13
C ILE A 75 -25.24 -7.86 -24.40
N ALA A 76 -24.32 -7.29 -25.18
CA ALA A 76 -24.69 -6.55 -26.39
C ALA A 76 -25.30 -7.44 -27.48
N GLN A 77 -24.83 -8.69 -27.59
CA GLN A 77 -25.36 -9.66 -28.55
C GLN A 77 -26.84 -9.97 -28.27
N ASP A 78 -27.24 -9.99 -27.00
CA ASP A 78 -28.63 -10.25 -26.59
C ASP A 78 -29.60 -9.16 -27.07
N PHE A 79 -29.11 -7.94 -27.34
CA PHE A 79 -29.93 -6.83 -27.84
C PHE A 79 -29.88 -6.66 -29.36
N LYS A 80 -28.70 -6.83 -29.98
CA LYS A 80 -28.54 -6.68 -31.44
C LYS A 80 -27.30 -7.42 -31.95
N THR A 81 -27.46 -8.23 -32.98
CA THR A 81 -26.45 -9.19 -33.44
C THR A 81 -25.26 -8.61 -34.21
N ASP A 82 -25.33 -7.34 -34.65
CA ASP A 82 -24.34 -6.71 -35.54
C ASP A 82 -23.67 -5.46 -34.95
N LEU A 83 -23.49 -5.42 -33.62
CA LEU A 83 -22.83 -4.30 -32.96
C LEU A 83 -21.31 -4.36 -33.13
N ARG A 84 -20.74 -3.31 -33.74
CA ARG A 84 -19.28 -3.13 -33.90
C ARG A 84 -18.75 -2.19 -32.82
N PHE A 85 -17.83 -2.68 -32.01
CA PHE A 85 -17.16 -1.89 -30.96
C PHE A 85 -15.85 -1.29 -31.48
N GLN A 86 -15.75 0.04 -31.46
CA GLN A 86 -14.51 0.76 -31.71
C GLN A 86 -13.67 0.81 -30.43
N SER A 87 -12.38 0.48 -30.51
CA SER A 87 -11.45 0.71 -29.41
C SER A 87 -10.87 2.12 -29.51
N SER A 88 -11.38 3.05 -28.71
CA SER A 88 -10.67 4.31 -28.50
C SER A 88 -9.36 3.99 -27.77
N ALA A 89 -8.23 4.41 -28.34
CA ALA A 89 -6.93 4.23 -27.72
C ALA A 89 -6.93 4.93 -26.35
N ASP A 90 -6.77 4.16 -25.28
CA ASP A 90 -6.61 4.65 -23.92
C ASP A 90 -5.24 5.33 -23.78
N GLY A 91 -5.13 6.57 -24.28
CA GLY A 91 -3.99 7.46 -24.10
C GLY A 91 -4.36 8.53 -23.08
N GLY A 92 -3.69 8.50 -21.92
CA GLY A 92 -3.97 9.37 -20.80
C GLY A 92 -3.87 10.86 -21.15
N GLN A 93 -4.95 11.59 -20.88
CA GLN A 93 -4.93 12.91 -20.27
C GLN A 93 -6.16 13.03 -19.38
N VAL A 94 -6.03 12.57 -18.13
CA VAL A 94 -6.78 13.23 -17.06
C VAL A 94 -5.86 14.35 -16.62
N TYR A 95 -6.16 15.54 -17.12
CA TYR A 95 -5.59 16.81 -16.70
C TYR A 95 -5.39 16.80 -15.18
N GLY A 96 -4.14 17.02 -14.77
CA GLY A 96 -3.84 17.41 -13.41
C GLY A 96 -4.49 18.77 -13.14
N SER A 97 -5.67 18.76 -12.53
CA SER A 97 -6.04 19.81 -11.60
C SER A 97 -5.84 19.25 -10.21
N PRO A 98 -4.75 19.60 -9.49
CA PRO A 98 -4.80 19.60 -8.06
C PRO A 98 -5.75 20.73 -7.66
N CYS A 99 -7.06 20.47 -7.68
CA CYS A 99 -7.97 21.24 -6.86
C CYS A 99 -7.49 21.00 -5.42
N ALA A 100 -6.80 22.01 -4.89
CA ALA A 100 -6.42 22.11 -3.51
C ALA A 100 -7.60 21.62 -2.67
N ASN A 101 -7.40 20.49 -1.99
CA ASN A 101 -8.37 19.98 -1.04
C ASN A 101 -8.29 20.89 0.20
N SER A 102 -8.79 22.12 0.05
CA SER A 102 -9.17 23.02 1.15
C SER A 102 -10.43 22.45 1.77
N PHE A 103 -10.34 21.24 2.32
CA PHE A 103 -11.29 20.80 3.32
C PHE A 103 -10.90 21.52 4.61
N ARG A 104 -11.31 22.80 4.71
CA ARG A 104 -11.45 23.42 6.02
C ARG A 104 -12.41 22.53 6.80
N VAL A 105 -11.89 21.82 7.79
CA VAL A 105 -12.71 21.35 8.91
C VAL A 105 -13.28 22.63 9.51
N VAL A 106 -14.53 22.94 9.20
CA VAL A 106 -15.29 23.92 9.97
C VAL A 106 -15.42 23.29 11.35
N PRO A 107 -14.80 23.87 12.41
CA PRO A 107 -15.00 23.35 13.74
C PRO A 107 -16.48 23.52 14.08
N LEU A 108 -17.15 22.39 14.36
CA LEU A 108 -18.45 22.37 14.99
C LEU A 108 -18.34 23.21 16.28
N PRO A 109 -19.19 24.22 16.52
CA PRO A 109 -19.12 24.98 17.75
C PRO A 109 -19.40 24.02 18.91
N GLN A 110 -18.38 23.76 19.73
CA GLN A 110 -18.58 23.15 21.04
C GLN A 110 -19.46 24.12 21.83
N GLN A 111 -20.75 23.82 21.90
CA GLN A 111 -21.62 24.40 22.92
C GLN A 111 -21.08 23.91 24.26
N SER A 112 -20.57 24.85 25.05
CA SER A 112 -20.25 24.67 26.45
C SER A 112 -21.54 24.34 27.20
N MET A 113 -21.85 23.04 27.35
CA MET A 113 -22.81 22.61 28.34
C MET A 113 -22.13 22.70 29.70
N ASN A 114 -22.42 23.79 30.40
CA ASN A 114 -22.07 23.97 31.80
C ASN A 114 -22.76 22.87 32.62
N THR A 115 -22.04 22.27 33.57
CA THR A 115 -22.42 21.06 34.34
C THR A 115 -23.56 21.26 35.35
N THR A 116 -24.44 22.24 35.17
CA THR A 116 -25.44 22.61 36.17
C THR A 116 -26.89 22.58 35.70
N ASP A 117 -27.18 22.04 34.51
CA ASP A 117 -28.55 22.06 33.95
C ASP A 117 -29.20 20.67 33.76
N TRP A 118 -28.77 19.67 34.53
CA TRP A 118 -29.44 18.36 34.58
C TRP A 118 -30.49 18.24 35.68
N LYS A 119 -30.68 19.30 36.48
CA LYS A 119 -31.42 19.24 37.75
C LYS A 119 -32.73 20.01 37.75
N LEU A 120 -33.46 20.08 36.63
CA LEU A 120 -34.81 20.68 36.58
C LEU A 120 -35.71 20.08 35.48
N LYS A 121 -35.62 18.77 35.22
CA LYS A 121 -36.59 18.08 34.34
C LYS A 121 -37.02 16.72 34.84
N THR A 122 -37.29 16.61 36.14
CA THR A 122 -38.01 15.49 36.77
C THR A 122 -38.81 15.98 37.99
N SER A 123 -39.72 16.94 37.82
CA SER A 123 -40.80 17.25 38.78
C SER A 123 -41.79 18.21 38.17
N SER A 124 -42.77 17.68 37.44
CA SER A 124 -44.21 17.81 37.71
C SER A 124 -45.03 17.29 36.54
#